data_AF-A0A818ACV6-F1
#
_entry.id   AF-A0A818ACV6-F1
#
_cell.length_a   1.000
_cell.length_b   1.000
_cell.length_c   1.000
_cell.angle_alpha   90.00
_cell.angle_beta   90.00
_cell.angle_gamma   90.00
#
_symmetry.space_group_name_H-M   'P 1'
#
loop_
_entity.id
_entity.type
_entity.pdbx_description
1 polymer ?
#
loop_
_entity_poly.entity_id
_entity_poly.type
_entity_poly.pdbx_seq_one_letter_code
_entity_poly.pdbx_strand_id
1 'polypeptide(L)'
;MWDPVFDSSSNNLPTMCDVSTTSGSSCIFPFNYNGVTYKTCTIFGPNNNAFRPQCAITVNSNHTAVTWSICEVPTDAVIFYSTVRKGGYWTQNGGSTQGGTMIWIDGNRFAQNGFNSVSSISNTNIVQLVDGYSVYDCEMHNDKTTNTQLTCYAPSLPESVYQIRVSVNGYLIPLYQYYDTKRALFASMPSQTPTITNIIPQSGTPQSLITLIGSFKTLCYSRDVDGCAQDNNPLISRIYVGGHLCNVIDQSTGLIYANVTDSRLICKFEDNEVGLFNISMIVTNQYGRSLTSSNLYRVSADENLYTFQSYAVISSVTPNSGSTQGGTLLTINGNYFSNSASYPLVVQIGGEPCTILSSTTTTIQCQTPIAPLASQNQYQGGRGLQIFRTSGSNTQSTLSSSTPPTPTGTVSWTDDALFVSNVSSAETVWLIGFVRVLKTATFTFILDSNGAAALFLSTDDSPTNKVLIASATSNQSTPISLNNNTNYYLFCVGSRSSGYLRLGVQARMHETQLTATTSSLVLNEIQRIDVNATVTSDQQQLTYTTNPSNGTSEVQSLQVDSSTFQIGFRGVYTCIDLFP
;
A
#
# COMPACT_ATOMS: atom_id res chain seq x y z
N MET A 1 -11.24 4.20 -31.69
CA MET A 1 -10.81 2.89 -31.15
C MET A 1 -11.35 1.83 -32.10
N TRP A 2 -10.49 1.25 -32.94
CA TRP A 2 -10.90 0.18 -33.86
C TRP A 2 -10.77 -1.15 -33.10
N ASP A 3 -11.85 -1.58 -32.43
CA ASP A 3 -11.99 -2.94 -31.89
C ASP A 3 -13.38 -3.48 -32.32
N PRO A 4 -13.47 -4.15 -33.48
CA PRO A 4 -14.75 -4.64 -34.03
C PRO A 4 -15.45 -5.69 -33.14
N VAL A 5 -14.80 -6.17 -32.09
CA VAL A 5 -15.34 -7.21 -31.21
C VAL A 5 -16.21 -6.60 -30.10
N PHE A 6 -16.03 -5.31 -29.78
CA PHE A 6 -16.79 -4.64 -28.70
C PHE A 6 -18.08 -3.94 -29.16
N ASP A 7 -18.28 -3.72 -30.47
CA ASP A 7 -19.45 -3.01 -31.00
C ASP A 7 -20.53 -3.95 -31.58
N SER A 8 -20.89 -4.99 -30.83
CA SER A 8 -21.94 -5.94 -31.22
C SER A 8 -23.33 -5.60 -30.68
N SER A 9 -23.53 -4.41 -30.10
CA SER A 9 -24.82 -4.01 -29.51
C SER A 9 -25.52 -2.83 -30.19
N SER A 10 -24.96 -2.25 -31.25
CA SER A 10 -25.64 -1.23 -32.03
C SER A 10 -26.15 -1.81 -33.36
N ASN A 11 -27.47 -1.81 -33.57
CA ASN A 11 -28.12 -2.15 -34.85
C ASN A 11 -27.85 -1.13 -35.98
N ASN A 12 -26.79 -0.34 -35.87
CA ASN A 12 -26.29 0.58 -36.90
C ASN A 12 -24.83 0.23 -37.15
N LEU A 13 -24.61 -0.87 -37.88
CA LEU A 13 -23.30 -1.23 -38.42
C LEU A 13 -22.75 -0.03 -39.21
N PRO A 14 -21.65 0.62 -38.78
CA PRO A 14 -20.91 1.44 -39.72
C PRO A 14 -20.47 0.51 -40.84
N THR A 15 -20.75 0.87 -42.08
CA THR A 15 -20.24 0.21 -43.29
C THR A 15 -18.78 -0.16 -43.03
N MET A 16 -18.48 -1.47 -42.91
CA MET A 16 -17.12 -1.96 -42.70
C MET A 16 -16.25 -1.31 -43.77
N CYS A 17 -15.36 -0.40 -43.37
CA CYS A 17 -14.47 0.26 -44.30
C CYS A 17 -13.72 -0.82 -45.09
N ASP A 18 -13.61 -0.64 -46.41
CA ASP A 18 -12.78 -1.49 -47.27
C ASP A 18 -11.38 -1.53 -46.68
N VAL A 19 -11.02 -2.64 -46.02
CA VAL A 19 -9.65 -2.84 -45.55
C VAL A 19 -8.81 -3.01 -46.81
N SER A 20 -7.93 -2.05 -47.07
CA SER A 20 -6.95 -2.14 -48.13
C SER A 20 -5.93 -3.22 -47.80
N THR A 21 -5.42 -3.85 -48.84
CA THR A 21 -4.32 -4.79 -48.74
C THR A 21 -3.05 -4.17 -49.26
N THR A 22 -1.90 -4.69 -48.86
CA THR A 22 -0.59 -4.17 -49.32
C THR A 22 -0.39 -4.31 -50.84
N SER A 23 -1.22 -5.12 -51.52
CA SER A 23 -1.27 -5.24 -52.98
C SER A 23 -2.27 -4.28 -53.65
N GLY A 24 -2.90 -3.37 -52.90
CA GLY A 24 -3.88 -2.41 -53.39
C GLY A 24 -5.29 -2.98 -53.65
N SER A 25 -5.57 -4.22 -53.26
CA SER A 25 -6.88 -4.86 -53.39
C SER A 25 -7.72 -4.67 -52.12
N SER A 26 -9.05 -4.63 -52.23
CA SER A 26 -9.94 -4.56 -51.06
C SER A 26 -10.25 -5.94 -50.48
N CYS A 27 -10.28 -6.07 -49.15
CA CYS A 27 -10.74 -7.27 -48.46
C CYS A 27 -12.25 -7.50 -48.64
N ILE A 28 -12.66 -8.75 -48.84
CA ILE A 28 -14.07 -9.14 -48.88
C ILE A 28 -14.46 -9.74 -47.53
N PHE A 29 -15.38 -9.12 -46.81
CA PHE A 29 -15.96 -9.65 -45.57
C PHE A 29 -17.48 -9.82 -45.69
N PRO A 30 -18.09 -10.83 -45.02
CA PRO A 30 -17.42 -11.95 -44.34
C PRO A 30 -16.92 -13.00 -45.35
N PHE A 31 -15.89 -13.76 -44.96
CA PHE A 31 -15.41 -14.91 -45.73
C PHE A 31 -15.22 -16.15 -44.84
N ASN A 32 -15.33 -17.34 -45.45
CA ASN A 32 -15.14 -18.63 -44.80
C ASN A 32 -13.77 -19.21 -45.13
N TYR A 33 -13.05 -19.69 -44.12
CA TYR A 33 -11.80 -20.42 -44.30
C TYR A 33 -11.60 -21.43 -43.17
N ASN A 34 -11.24 -22.67 -43.52
CA ASN A 34 -11.08 -23.79 -42.57
C ASN A 34 -12.25 -23.96 -41.59
N GLY A 35 -13.48 -23.78 -42.07
CA GLY A 35 -14.69 -23.94 -41.26
C GLY A 35 -15.02 -22.77 -40.32
N VAL A 36 -14.25 -21.67 -40.37
CA VAL A 36 -14.49 -20.46 -39.56
C VAL A 36 -14.90 -19.30 -40.48
N THR A 37 -15.90 -18.53 -40.06
CA THR A 37 -16.32 -17.30 -40.73
C THR A 37 -15.60 -16.10 -40.11
N TYR A 38 -14.82 -15.39 -40.93
CA TYR A 38 -14.07 -14.20 -40.52
C TYR A 38 -14.80 -12.93 -40.98
N LYS A 39 -14.96 -11.99 -40.04
CA LYS A 39 -15.51 -10.64 -40.28
C LYS A 39 -14.44 -9.55 -40.25
N THR A 40 -13.20 -9.92 -39.96
CA THR A 40 -12.01 -9.07 -39.87
C THR A 40 -10.83 -9.79 -40.48
N CYS A 41 -9.69 -9.11 -40.62
CA CYS A 41 -8.43 -9.78 -40.93
C CYS A 41 -8.12 -10.89 -39.91
N THR A 42 -7.34 -11.87 -40.35
CA THR A 42 -6.94 -13.03 -39.54
C THR A 42 -5.47 -13.34 -39.72
N ILE A 43 -4.83 -13.84 -38.66
CA ILE A 43 -3.45 -14.33 -38.70
C ILE A 43 -3.35 -15.82 -39.07
N PHE A 44 -4.50 -16.48 -39.30
CA PHE A 44 -4.62 -17.91 -39.62
C PHE A 44 -4.83 -18.20 -41.12
N GLY A 45 -4.30 -17.34 -42.00
CA GLY A 45 -4.39 -17.52 -43.46
C GLY A 45 -3.49 -18.64 -44.00
N PRO A 46 -3.51 -18.90 -45.32
CA PRO A 46 -2.78 -20.00 -45.97
C PRO A 46 -1.24 -19.86 -45.91
N ASN A 47 -0.71 -18.65 -45.68
CA ASN A 47 0.74 -18.37 -45.53
C ASN A 47 1.04 -17.76 -44.14
N ASN A 48 0.78 -18.53 -43.08
CA ASN A 48 0.83 -18.05 -41.69
C ASN A 48 2.21 -18.17 -41.01
N ASN A 49 3.28 -18.58 -41.71
CA ASN A 49 4.63 -18.71 -41.12
C ASN A 49 5.12 -17.44 -40.42
N ALA A 50 4.65 -16.26 -40.85
CA ALA A 50 4.97 -14.97 -40.25
C ALA A 50 3.81 -14.35 -39.44
N PHE A 51 2.66 -15.03 -39.32
CA PHE A 51 1.44 -14.54 -38.66
C PHE A 51 1.07 -13.10 -39.06
N ARG A 52 1.16 -12.76 -40.34
CA ARG A 52 0.72 -11.44 -40.82
C ARG A 52 -0.81 -11.42 -40.96
N PRO A 53 -1.49 -10.35 -40.54
CA PRO A 53 -2.93 -10.21 -40.77
C PRO A 53 -3.26 -10.28 -42.27
N GLN A 54 -4.15 -11.19 -42.66
CA GLN A 54 -4.54 -11.44 -44.04
C GLN A 54 -6.07 -11.47 -44.17
N CYS A 55 -6.55 -11.25 -45.39
CA CYS A 55 -7.97 -11.35 -45.74
C CYS A 55 -8.15 -11.97 -47.13
N ALA A 56 -9.36 -12.42 -47.42
CA ALA A 56 -9.74 -12.87 -48.76
C ALA A 56 -9.95 -11.65 -49.68
N ILE A 57 -9.36 -11.67 -50.86
CA ILE A 57 -9.61 -10.65 -51.92
C ILE A 57 -10.54 -11.19 -53.02
N THR A 58 -10.75 -12.51 -53.07
CA THR A 58 -11.82 -13.15 -53.86
C THR A 58 -12.44 -14.30 -53.06
N VAL A 59 -13.75 -14.47 -53.17
CA VAL A 59 -14.50 -15.58 -52.57
C VAL A 59 -15.31 -16.35 -53.61
N ASN A 60 -15.61 -17.62 -53.36
CA ASN A 60 -16.51 -18.41 -54.21
C ASN A 60 -17.99 -18.16 -53.84
N SER A 61 -18.91 -18.88 -54.50
CA SER A 61 -20.36 -18.78 -54.25
C SER A 61 -20.79 -19.08 -52.81
N ASN A 62 -19.98 -19.84 -52.06
CA ASN A 62 -20.22 -20.19 -50.66
C ASN A 62 -19.45 -19.26 -49.70
N HIS A 63 -19.02 -18.09 -50.18
CA HIS A 63 -18.17 -17.13 -49.46
C HIS A 63 -16.85 -17.73 -48.96
N THR A 64 -16.39 -18.86 -49.50
CA THR A 64 -15.10 -19.44 -49.12
C THR A 64 -13.97 -18.66 -49.79
N ALA A 65 -12.94 -18.31 -49.01
CA ALA A 65 -11.78 -17.58 -49.50
C ALA A 65 -11.04 -18.37 -50.58
N VAL A 66 -10.78 -17.73 -51.73
CA VAL A 66 -10.06 -18.33 -52.86
C VAL A 66 -8.66 -17.74 -52.99
N THR A 67 -8.56 -16.41 -53.03
CA THR A 67 -7.28 -15.69 -53.08
C THR A 67 -7.16 -14.74 -51.89
N TRP A 68 -5.93 -14.46 -51.48
CA TRP A 68 -5.60 -13.78 -50.23
C TRP A 68 -4.56 -12.68 -50.45
N SER A 69 -4.62 -11.66 -49.61
CA SER A 69 -3.56 -10.64 -49.50
C SER A 69 -3.39 -10.17 -48.05
N ILE A 70 -2.27 -9.49 -47.77
CA ILE A 70 -1.93 -8.97 -46.44
C ILE A 70 -2.72 -7.70 -46.20
N CYS A 71 -3.40 -7.62 -45.06
CA CYS A 71 -4.13 -6.43 -44.66
C CYS A 71 -3.17 -5.28 -44.34
N GLU A 72 -3.48 -4.09 -44.83
CA GLU A 72 -2.88 -2.86 -44.36
C GLU A 72 -3.50 -2.51 -43.00
N VAL A 73 -2.69 -2.62 -41.93
CA VAL A 73 -3.13 -2.40 -40.56
C VAL A 73 -2.25 -1.36 -39.88
N PRO A 74 -2.77 -0.56 -38.93
CA PRO A 74 -1.98 0.44 -38.23
C PRO A 74 -0.78 -0.15 -37.46
N THR A 75 -0.90 -1.41 -37.04
CA THR A 75 0.21 -2.22 -36.50
C THR A 75 0.03 -3.67 -36.93
N ASP A 76 1.09 -4.28 -37.47
CA ASP A 76 1.09 -5.69 -37.84
C ASP A 76 1.62 -6.60 -36.71
N ALA A 77 1.86 -6.04 -35.52
CA ALA A 77 2.31 -6.76 -34.35
C ALA A 77 1.29 -7.82 -33.90
N VAL A 78 1.80 -8.93 -33.37
CA VAL A 78 0.97 -10.06 -32.92
C VAL A 78 1.43 -10.54 -31.56
N ILE A 79 0.49 -11.06 -30.78
CA ILE A 79 0.76 -11.65 -29.47
C ILE A 79 0.45 -13.14 -29.53
N PHE A 80 1.42 -13.96 -29.12
CA PHE A 80 1.27 -15.40 -29.08
C PHE A 80 0.78 -15.87 -27.71
N TYR A 81 1.43 -15.40 -26.65
CA TYR A 81 1.04 -15.67 -25.28
C TYR A 81 1.76 -14.76 -24.28
N SER A 82 1.35 -14.83 -23.02
CA SER A 82 2.07 -14.24 -21.89
C SER A 82 2.38 -15.28 -20.83
N THR A 83 3.44 -15.06 -20.05
CA THR A 83 3.81 -15.91 -18.93
C THR A 83 4.52 -15.08 -17.84
N VAL A 84 4.47 -15.55 -16.60
CA VAL A 84 5.20 -14.92 -15.47
C VAL A 84 6.54 -15.61 -15.19
N ARG A 85 6.90 -16.63 -15.97
CA ARG A 85 8.19 -17.33 -15.86
C ARG A 85 9.00 -17.13 -17.13
N LYS A 86 10.30 -16.91 -17.00
CA LYS A 86 11.19 -16.79 -18.15
C LYS A 86 11.21 -18.12 -18.93
N GLY A 87 10.86 -18.08 -20.22
CA GLY A 87 10.71 -19.30 -21.04
C GLY A 87 9.54 -20.20 -20.62
N GLY A 88 8.60 -19.67 -19.84
CA GLY A 88 7.40 -20.37 -19.38
C GLY A 88 6.32 -20.51 -20.45
N TYR A 89 5.22 -21.15 -20.05
CA TYR A 89 4.04 -21.35 -20.89
C TYR A 89 2.87 -20.47 -20.43
N TRP A 90 1.88 -20.31 -21.31
CA TRP A 90 0.69 -19.46 -21.09
C TRP A 90 -0.19 -19.84 -19.90
N THR A 91 -0.09 -21.08 -19.41
CA THR A 91 -0.81 -21.55 -18.22
C THR A 91 -0.25 -20.98 -16.91
N GLN A 92 0.92 -20.32 -16.97
CA GLN A 92 1.58 -19.71 -15.82
C GLN A 92 1.38 -18.20 -15.91
N ASN A 93 0.23 -17.73 -15.45
CA ASN A 93 -0.17 -16.33 -15.57
C ASN A 93 -0.62 -15.68 -14.26
N GLY A 94 -0.40 -16.34 -13.12
CA GLY A 94 -0.69 -15.81 -11.79
C GLY A 94 0.41 -14.89 -11.27
N GLY A 95 0.04 -13.83 -10.56
CA GLY A 95 0.95 -12.87 -9.94
C GLY A 95 0.47 -12.33 -8.60
N SER A 96 1.31 -11.52 -7.96
CA SER A 96 1.01 -10.88 -6.68
C SER A 96 -0.03 -9.77 -6.83
N THR A 97 -0.92 -9.66 -5.85
CA THR A 97 -1.88 -8.55 -5.70
C THR A 97 -1.20 -7.22 -5.38
N GLN A 98 0.03 -7.26 -4.87
CA GLN A 98 0.81 -6.07 -4.55
C GLN A 98 1.70 -5.60 -5.71
N GLY A 99 1.52 -6.20 -6.89
CA GLY A 99 2.31 -5.90 -8.08
C GLY A 99 3.72 -6.45 -8.01
N GLY A 100 4.62 -5.91 -8.84
CA GLY A 100 6.01 -6.34 -8.93
C GLY A 100 6.22 -7.71 -9.59
N THR A 101 5.15 -8.36 -10.06
CA THR A 101 5.25 -9.57 -10.88
C THR A 101 5.73 -9.21 -12.27
N MET A 102 6.82 -9.82 -12.72
CA MET A 102 7.33 -9.62 -14.08
C MET A 102 6.54 -10.48 -15.07
N ILE A 103 5.89 -9.83 -16.03
CA ILE A 103 5.14 -10.46 -17.11
C ILE A 103 6.02 -10.48 -18.35
N TRP A 104 6.13 -11.64 -18.99
CA TRP A 104 6.77 -11.85 -20.29
C TRP A 104 5.67 -12.00 -21.33
N ILE A 105 5.73 -11.21 -22.39
CA ILE A 105 4.76 -11.25 -23.48
C ILE A 105 5.52 -11.67 -24.74
N ASP A 106 5.20 -12.84 -25.24
CA ASP A 106 5.80 -13.41 -26.44
C ASP A 106 4.93 -13.07 -27.66
N GLY A 107 5.59 -12.68 -28.73
CA GLY A 107 4.91 -12.20 -29.93
C GLY A 107 5.89 -11.92 -31.06
N ASN A 108 5.48 -11.07 -31.99
CA ASN A 108 6.32 -10.66 -33.09
C ASN A 108 5.99 -9.24 -33.53
N ARG A 109 7.03 -8.53 -33.99
CA ARG A 109 6.98 -7.15 -34.52
C ARG A 109 6.57 -6.11 -33.50
N PHE A 110 6.98 -6.31 -32.26
CA PHE A 110 7.00 -5.21 -31.30
C PHE A 110 8.01 -4.15 -31.73
N ALA A 111 7.81 -2.91 -31.29
CA ALA A 111 8.74 -1.84 -31.60
C ALA A 111 10.11 -2.18 -30.99
N GLN A 112 11.17 -2.04 -31.77
CA GLN A 112 12.51 -2.10 -31.19
C GLN A 112 12.73 -0.80 -30.41
N ASN A 113 12.90 -0.93 -29.10
CA ASN A 113 13.34 0.18 -28.27
C ASN A 113 14.76 0.54 -28.70
N GLY A 114 14.91 1.53 -29.60
CA GLY A 114 16.21 2.13 -29.86
C GLY A 114 16.70 2.80 -28.58
N PHE A 115 17.97 2.64 -28.24
CA PHE A 115 18.66 3.41 -27.18
C PHE A 115 18.78 4.91 -27.54
N ASN A 116 17.73 5.53 -28.08
CA ASN A 116 17.69 6.93 -28.45
C ASN A 116 16.96 7.71 -27.37
N SER A 117 17.68 8.68 -26.80
CA SER A 117 17.34 9.56 -25.69
C SER A 117 16.22 10.58 -25.98
N VAL A 118 15.35 10.32 -26.97
CA VAL A 118 14.18 11.16 -27.27
C VAL A 118 13.00 10.26 -27.65
N SER A 119 11.99 10.23 -26.79
CA SER A 119 10.72 9.52 -27.01
C SER A 119 9.88 10.24 -28.07
N SER A 120 10.06 9.91 -29.34
CA SER A 120 9.03 10.13 -30.34
C SER A 120 7.98 9.01 -30.23
N ILE A 121 6.69 9.35 -30.41
CA ILE A 121 5.53 8.43 -30.37
C ILE A 121 5.68 7.21 -31.33
N SER A 122 6.64 7.28 -32.25
CA SER A 122 6.86 6.33 -33.33
C SER A 122 7.67 5.07 -33.00
N ASN A 123 8.19 4.89 -31.78
CA ASN A 123 9.01 3.71 -31.37
C ASN A 123 8.76 3.26 -29.93
N THR A 124 7.51 3.25 -29.46
CA THR A 124 7.17 2.94 -28.07
C THR A 124 6.28 1.70 -27.96
N ASN A 125 6.62 0.80 -27.05
CA ASN A 125 5.72 -0.26 -26.60
C ASN A 125 5.07 0.17 -25.29
N ILE A 126 3.74 0.07 -25.20
CA ILE A 126 2.98 0.29 -23.97
C ILE A 126 2.19 -0.98 -23.69
N VAL A 127 2.25 -1.47 -22.45
CA VAL A 127 1.50 -2.64 -21.99
C VAL A 127 0.52 -2.22 -20.91
N GLN A 128 -0.72 -2.66 -21.04
CA GLN A 128 -1.80 -2.37 -20.11
C GLN A 128 -2.53 -3.66 -19.72
N LEU A 129 -3.06 -3.67 -18.51
CA LEU A 129 -3.83 -4.77 -17.93
C LEU A 129 -5.27 -4.28 -17.74
N VAL A 130 -6.24 -4.97 -18.35
CA VAL A 130 -7.62 -4.49 -18.47
C VAL A 130 -8.62 -5.51 -17.94
N ASP A 131 -9.52 -5.11 -17.04
CA ASP A 131 -10.59 -5.95 -16.47
C ASP A 131 -12.00 -5.43 -16.80
N GLY A 132 -12.24 -5.08 -18.06
CA GLY A 132 -13.56 -4.63 -18.56
C GLY A 132 -14.00 -3.24 -18.09
N TYR A 133 -13.64 -2.83 -16.88
CA TYR A 133 -14.00 -1.54 -16.27
C TYR A 133 -12.78 -0.67 -15.97
N SER A 134 -11.61 -1.28 -15.72
CA SER A 134 -10.41 -0.58 -15.31
C SER A 134 -9.25 -0.89 -16.26
N VAL A 135 -8.33 0.07 -16.37
CA VAL A 135 -7.10 -0.04 -17.16
C VAL A 135 -5.95 0.31 -16.24
N TYR A 136 -4.96 -0.58 -16.16
CA TYR A 136 -3.76 -0.39 -15.35
C TYR A 136 -2.52 -0.46 -16.23
N ASP A 137 -1.63 0.52 -16.12
CA ASP A 137 -0.39 0.54 -16.88
C ASP A 137 0.63 -0.44 -16.27
N CYS A 138 1.29 -1.23 -17.13
CA CYS A 138 2.35 -2.13 -16.74
C CYS A 138 3.71 -1.45 -16.96
N GLU A 139 4.55 -1.40 -15.92
CA GLU A 139 5.83 -0.69 -15.97
C GLU A 139 6.84 -1.45 -16.83
N MET A 140 7.20 -0.89 -17.98
CA MET A 140 8.08 -1.56 -18.96
C MET A 140 9.50 -1.76 -18.43
N HIS A 141 10.03 -2.98 -18.54
CA HIS A 141 11.43 -3.31 -18.24
C HIS A 141 12.22 -3.43 -19.55
N ASN A 142 12.75 -2.29 -20.03
CA ASN A 142 13.28 -2.16 -21.39
C ASN A 142 14.48 -3.07 -21.71
N ASP A 143 15.35 -3.38 -20.75
CA ASP A 143 16.57 -4.19 -21.00
C ASP A 143 16.28 -5.64 -21.45
N LYS A 144 15.03 -6.10 -21.32
CA LYS A 144 14.58 -7.45 -21.70
C LYS A 144 13.50 -7.42 -22.78
N THR A 145 13.43 -6.32 -23.53
CA THR A 145 12.50 -6.13 -24.64
C THR A 145 13.21 -6.34 -25.98
N THR A 146 12.53 -7.02 -26.90
CA THR A 146 12.96 -7.26 -28.28
C THR A 146 11.76 -7.08 -29.21
N ASN A 147 11.97 -7.25 -30.51
CA ASN A 147 10.87 -7.29 -31.47
C ASN A 147 9.97 -8.53 -31.33
N THR A 148 10.36 -9.54 -30.55
CA THR A 148 9.57 -10.76 -30.31
C THR A 148 9.14 -10.95 -28.87
N GLN A 149 9.59 -10.08 -27.96
CA GLN A 149 9.34 -10.24 -26.54
C GLN A 149 9.23 -8.90 -25.84
N LEU A 150 8.21 -8.73 -25.01
CA LEU A 150 8.11 -7.61 -24.07
C LEU A 150 8.18 -8.11 -22.65
N THR A 151 8.69 -7.27 -21.75
CA THR A 151 8.65 -7.51 -20.31
C THR A 151 8.20 -6.27 -19.58
N CYS A 152 7.31 -6.43 -18.61
CA CYS A 152 6.84 -5.34 -17.76
C CYS A 152 6.51 -5.86 -16.36
N TYR A 153 6.48 -4.96 -15.36
CA TYR A 153 6.04 -5.27 -14.00
C TYR A 153 4.58 -4.89 -13.82
N ALA A 154 3.78 -5.85 -13.38
CA ALA A 154 2.39 -5.60 -12.99
C ALA A 154 2.34 -4.60 -11.83
N PRO A 155 1.45 -3.59 -11.86
CA PRO A 155 1.19 -2.73 -10.70
C PRO A 155 0.43 -3.51 -9.62
N SER A 156 0.15 -2.87 -8.48
CA SER A 156 -0.79 -3.44 -7.52
C SER A 156 -2.19 -3.50 -8.14
N LEU A 157 -2.81 -4.68 -8.05
CA LEU A 157 -4.04 -5.00 -8.75
C LEU A 157 -5.01 -5.72 -7.78
N PRO A 158 -6.30 -5.37 -7.81
CA PRO A 158 -7.34 -6.19 -7.20
C PRO A 158 -7.26 -7.65 -7.64
N GLU A 159 -7.82 -8.56 -6.83
CA GLU A 159 -7.94 -9.96 -7.22
C GLU A 159 -8.93 -10.08 -8.39
N SER A 160 -8.39 -10.35 -9.59
CA SER A 160 -9.15 -10.48 -10.82
C SER A 160 -8.28 -11.08 -11.94
N VAL A 161 -8.88 -11.27 -13.10
CA VAL A 161 -8.21 -11.67 -14.33
C VAL A 161 -8.23 -10.52 -15.33
N TYR A 162 -7.05 -10.13 -15.79
CA TYR A 162 -6.80 -8.99 -16.66
C TYR A 162 -6.39 -9.45 -18.06
N GLN A 163 -7.03 -8.89 -19.08
CA GLN A 163 -6.57 -9.02 -20.45
C GLN A 163 -5.35 -8.12 -20.66
N ILE A 164 -4.26 -8.69 -21.16
CA ILE A 164 -3.07 -7.92 -21.54
C ILE A 164 -3.34 -7.24 -22.88
N ARG A 165 -3.28 -5.91 -22.90
CA ARG A 165 -3.42 -5.06 -24.09
C ARG A 165 -2.08 -4.39 -24.37
N VAL A 166 -1.65 -4.42 -25.63
CA VAL A 166 -0.35 -3.86 -26.03
C VAL A 166 -0.56 -2.85 -27.14
N SER A 167 0.05 -1.68 -26.99
CA SER A 167 0.14 -0.68 -28.05
C SER A 167 1.58 -0.58 -28.55
N VAL A 168 1.74 -0.61 -29.87
CA VAL A 168 3.02 -0.53 -30.56
C VAL A 168 3.00 0.71 -31.45
N ASN A 169 3.94 1.63 -31.23
CA ASN A 169 4.05 2.90 -31.96
C ASN A 169 2.75 3.74 -31.91
N GLY A 170 2.08 3.73 -30.75
CA GLY A 170 0.81 4.44 -30.52
C GLY A 170 -0.44 3.71 -31.02
N TYR A 171 -0.30 2.54 -31.67
CA TYR A 171 -1.43 1.76 -32.16
C TYR A 171 -1.67 0.51 -31.32
N LEU A 172 -2.90 0.35 -30.83
CA LEU A 172 -3.34 -0.81 -30.06
C LEU A 172 -3.41 -2.05 -30.95
N ILE A 173 -2.80 -3.16 -30.52
CA ILE A 173 -2.94 -4.46 -31.19
C ILE A 173 -4.40 -4.94 -31.05
N PRO A 174 -5.13 -5.15 -32.16
CA PRO A 174 -6.50 -5.67 -32.14
C PRO A 174 -6.57 -7.13 -31.63
N LEU A 175 -7.68 -7.53 -31.02
CA LEU A 175 -7.84 -8.89 -30.47
C LEU A 175 -7.70 -10.01 -31.50
N TYR A 176 -8.03 -9.77 -32.77
CA TYR A 176 -7.85 -10.77 -33.83
C TYR A 176 -6.37 -11.01 -34.21
N GLN A 177 -5.45 -10.17 -33.72
CA GLN A 177 -3.99 -10.32 -33.85
C GLN A 177 -3.37 -11.07 -32.65
N TYR A 178 -4.20 -11.56 -31.73
CA TYR A 178 -3.80 -12.47 -30.68
C TYR A 178 -3.99 -13.90 -31.19
N TYR A 179 -3.00 -14.76 -30.98
CA TYR A 179 -3.12 -16.18 -31.31
C TYR A 179 -4.33 -16.81 -30.60
N ASP A 180 -4.49 -16.49 -29.32
CA ASP A 180 -5.66 -16.81 -28.52
C ASP A 180 -5.71 -15.80 -27.38
N THR A 181 -6.81 -15.06 -27.25
CA THR A 181 -6.96 -14.03 -26.22
C THR A 181 -6.82 -14.60 -24.81
N LYS A 182 -7.16 -15.88 -24.62
CA LYS A 182 -7.02 -16.60 -23.34
C LYS A 182 -5.56 -16.86 -22.95
N ARG A 183 -4.63 -16.83 -23.91
CA ARG A 183 -3.19 -17.02 -23.66
C ARG A 183 -2.48 -15.74 -23.26
N ALA A 184 -3.16 -14.60 -23.31
CA ALA A 184 -2.65 -13.28 -22.95
C ALA A 184 -3.42 -12.68 -21.76
N LEU A 185 -3.77 -13.53 -20.80
CA LEU A 185 -4.42 -13.15 -19.55
C LEU A 185 -3.39 -13.12 -18.43
N PHE A 186 -3.53 -12.20 -17.48
CA PHE A 186 -2.80 -12.16 -16.21
C PHE A 186 -3.78 -12.22 -15.06
N ALA A 187 -3.51 -13.03 -14.04
CA ALA A 187 -4.38 -13.19 -12.88
C ALA A 187 -3.68 -12.74 -11.61
N SER A 188 -4.21 -11.71 -10.95
CA SER A 188 -3.74 -11.23 -9.66
C SER A 188 -4.33 -12.11 -8.56
N MET A 189 -3.49 -12.77 -7.73
CA MET A 189 -3.94 -13.78 -6.77
C MET A 189 -3.26 -13.67 -5.39
N PRO A 190 -4.03 -13.74 -4.28
CA PRO A 190 -3.46 -13.80 -2.93
C PRO A 190 -2.55 -15.03 -2.70
N SER A 191 -2.86 -16.17 -3.31
CA SER A 191 -2.06 -17.40 -3.20
C SER A 191 -0.63 -17.23 -3.75
N GLN A 192 -0.47 -16.33 -4.72
CA GLN A 192 0.79 -15.94 -5.35
C GLN A 192 1.40 -14.66 -4.75
N THR A 193 0.84 -14.13 -3.67
CA THR A 193 1.36 -12.96 -2.98
C THR A 193 2.22 -13.42 -1.80
N PRO A 194 3.54 -13.16 -1.77
CA PRO A 194 4.35 -13.34 -0.56
C PRO A 194 3.84 -12.45 0.58
N THR A 195 4.10 -12.79 1.83
CA THR A 195 3.63 -11.99 2.97
C THR A 195 4.74 -11.67 3.97
N ILE A 196 4.63 -10.52 4.62
CA ILE A 196 5.42 -10.14 5.80
C ILE A 196 4.44 -9.99 6.96
N THR A 197 4.54 -10.88 7.95
CA THR A 197 3.65 -10.95 9.11
C THR A 197 4.30 -10.46 10.40
N ASN A 198 5.63 -10.35 10.44
CA ASN A 198 6.35 -9.71 11.54
C ASN A 198 7.67 -9.06 11.11
N ILE A 199 8.05 -7.98 11.79
CA ILE A 199 9.30 -7.23 11.60
C ILE A 199 9.93 -7.01 12.97
N ILE A 200 11.17 -7.46 13.17
CA ILE A 200 11.86 -7.35 14.46
C ILE A 200 13.31 -6.86 14.26
N PRO A 201 13.72 -5.73 14.88
CA PRO A 201 12.87 -4.75 15.55
C PRO A 201 12.10 -3.87 14.53
N GLN A 202 10.99 -3.24 14.96
CA GLN A 202 10.28 -2.23 14.14
C GLN A 202 10.94 -0.85 14.18
N SER A 203 12.04 -0.70 14.90
CA SER A 203 12.90 0.46 14.80
C SER A 203 14.33 0.15 15.21
N GLY A 204 15.28 0.92 14.68
CA GLY A 204 16.70 0.72 14.96
C GLY A 204 17.52 1.89 14.42
N THR A 205 18.83 1.88 14.66
CA THR A 205 19.69 2.79 13.90
C THR A 205 19.78 2.31 12.45
N PRO A 206 20.15 3.19 11.50
CA PRO A 206 20.68 2.72 10.23
C PRO A 206 21.80 1.68 10.44
N GLN A 207 22.00 0.78 9.47
CA GLN A 207 22.87 -0.39 9.57
C GLN A 207 22.41 -1.51 10.53
N SER A 208 21.22 -1.40 11.15
CA SER A 208 20.69 -2.45 12.03
C SER A 208 20.29 -3.71 11.26
N LEU A 209 20.42 -4.86 11.92
CA LEU A 209 19.84 -6.12 11.45
C LEU A 209 18.33 -6.14 11.72
N ILE A 210 17.58 -6.51 10.69
CA ILE A 210 16.13 -6.62 10.69
C ILE A 210 15.76 -8.07 10.38
N THR A 211 15.00 -8.67 11.27
CA THR A 211 14.39 -9.99 11.06
C THR A 211 13.01 -9.82 10.44
N LEU A 212 12.79 -10.46 9.30
CA LEU A 212 11.47 -10.55 8.66
C LEU A 212 10.90 -11.95 8.87
N ILE A 213 9.61 -12.02 9.17
CA ILE A 213 8.85 -13.27 9.31
C ILE A 213 7.61 -13.19 8.42
N GLY A 214 7.26 -14.28 7.74
CA GLY A 214 6.10 -14.32 6.87
C GLY A 214 6.00 -15.58 6.01
N SER A 215 5.51 -15.44 4.78
CA SER A 215 5.52 -16.49 3.76
C SER A 215 6.19 -15.95 2.51
N PHE A 216 7.46 -16.32 2.30
CA PHE A 216 8.31 -15.79 1.23
C PHE A 216 8.22 -16.62 -0.05
N LYS A 217 7.51 -17.75 0.00
CA LYS A 217 7.28 -18.68 -1.12
C LYS A 217 8.54 -19.36 -1.68
N THR A 218 9.71 -19.02 -1.15
CA THR A 218 11.00 -19.59 -1.52
C THR A 218 12.02 -19.43 -0.40
N LEU A 219 13.03 -20.29 -0.39
CA LEU A 219 14.24 -20.17 0.43
C LEU A 219 15.42 -19.57 -0.36
N CYS A 220 15.28 -19.41 -1.67
CA CYS A 220 16.34 -18.89 -2.53
C CYS A 220 16.45 -17.37 -2.39
N TYR A 221 17.64 -16.89 -2.01
CA TYR A 221 17.99 -15.46 -1.94
C TYR A 221 19.21 -15.10 -2.82
N SER A 222 19.96 -16.10 -3.29
CA SER A 222 20.97 -15.98 -4.34
C SER A 222 20.88 -17.17 -5.29
N ARG A 223 21.38 -17.00 -6.52
CA ARG A 223 21.56 -18.10 -7.49
C ARG A 223 22.67 -19.07 -7.10
N ASP A 224 23.57 -18.64 -6.24
CA ASP A 224 24.71 -19.45 -5.74
C ASP A 224 24.28 -20.46 -4.67
N VAL A 225 23.05 -20.35 -4.17
CA VAL A 225 22.49 -21.32 -3.23
C VAL A 225 22.20 -22.63 -3.98
N ASP A 226 22.60 -23.76 -3.39
CA ASP A 226 22.35 -25.08 -3.96
C ASP A 226 20.86 -25.27 -4.26
N GLY A 227 20.56 -25.67 -5.50
CA GLY A 227 19.18 -25.81 -5.97
C GLY A 227 18.48 -24.50 -6.34
N CYS A 228 19.14 -23.34 -6.29
CA CYS A 228 18.58 -22.04 -6.68
C CYS A 228 19.12 -21.48 -8.00
N ALA A 229 20.06 -22.18 -8.64
CA ALA A 229 20.71 -21.74 -9.87
C ALA A 229 19.78 -21.70 -11.10
N GLN A 230 18.67 -22.45 -11.09
CA GLN A 230 17.75 -22.52 -12.23
C GLN A 230 16.82 -21.30 -12.27
N ASP A 231 16.65 -20.71 -13.47
CA ASP A 231 15.76 -19.56 -13.71
C ASP A 231 14.29 -19.82 -13.30
N ASN A 232 13.86 -21.10 -13.26
CA ASN A 232 12.52 -21.49 -12.87
C ASN A 232 12.29 -21.53 -11.36
N ASN A 233 13.35 -21.42 -10.55
CA ASN A 233 13.22 -21.39 -9.10
C ASN A 233 12.92 -19.97 -8.63
N PRO A 234 11.85 -19.76 -7.85
CA PRO A 234 11.54 -18.43 -7.35
C PRO A 234 12.66 -17.94 -6.44
N LEU A 235 13.02 -16.67 -6.57
CA LEU A 235 14.15 -16.04 -5.89
C LEU A 235 13.66 -14.78 -5.18
N ILE A 236 14.07 -14.58 -3.93
CA ILE A 236 13.96 -13.28 -3.26
C ILE A 236 14.96 -12.36 -3.98
N SER A 237 14.45 -11.56 -4.92
CA SER A 237 15.30 -10.72 -5.77
C SER A 237 15.83 -9.51 -5.02
N ARG A 238 14.97 -8.86 -4.22
CA ARG A 238 15.26 -7.64 -3.48
C ARG A 238 14.37 -7.54 -2.25
N ILE A 239 14.91 -6.98 -1.19
CA ILE A 239 14.18 -6.57 0.02
C ILE A 239 14.40 -5.07 0.16
N TYR A 240 13.30 -4.35 0.30
CA TYR A 240 13.27 -2.90 0.38
C TYR A 240 12.93 -2.44 1.79
N VAL A 241 13.61 -1.40 2.25
CA VAL A 241 13.26 -0.58 3.41
C VAL A 241 13.02 0.83 2.86
N GLY A 242 11.76 1.15 2.55
CA GLY A 242 11.41 2.32 1.74
C GLY A 242 11.96 2.18 0.31
N GLY A 243 12.82 3.12 -0.09
CA GLY A 243 13.54 3.08 -1.37
C GLY A 243 14.87 2.33 -1.34
N HIS A 244 15.31 1.92 -0.15
CA HIS A 244 16.66 1.39 0.09
C HIS A 244 16.70 -0.13 0.15
N LEU A 245 17.88 -0.71 -0.01
CA LEU A 245 18.07 -2.16 0.02
C LEU A 245 18.33 -2.68 1.45
N CYS A 246 17.77 -3.87 1.72
CA CYS A 246 18.09 -4.66 2.90
C CYS A 246 18.80 -5.94 2.47
N ASN A 247 20.10 -6.04 2.76
CA ASN A 247 20.93 -7.12 2.26
C ASN A 247 20.93 -8.33 3.19
N VAL A 248 20.68 -9.52 2.64
CA VAL A 248 20.68 -10.79 3.38
C VAL A 248 22.10 -11.32 3.58
N ILE A 249 22.98 -11.00 2.64
CA ILE A 249 24.40 -11.36 2.64
C ILE A 249 25.19 -10.17 3.19
N ASP A 250 26.03 -10.43 4.18
CA ASP A 250 26.98 -9.48 4.69
C ASP A 250 28.08 -9.22 3.64
N GLN A 251 28.13 -7.99 3.14
CA GLN A 251 29.09 -7.59 2.11
C GLN A 251 30.55 -7.71 2.56
N SER A 252 30.81 -7.71 3.88
CA SER A 252 32.18 -7.80 4.42
C SER A 252 32.70 -9.24 4.50
N THR A 253 31.83 -10.20 4.77
CA THR A 253 32.19 -11.61 4.95
C THR A 253 31.77 -12.50 3.79
N GLY A 254 30.82 -12.05 2.96
CA GLY A 254 30.17 -12.87 1.94
C GLY A 254 29.21 -13.92 2.52
N LEU A 255 28.96 -13.90 3.83
CA LEU A 255 28.12 -14.87 4.53
C LEU A 255 26.75 -14.29 4.86
N ILE A 256 25.75 -15.14 5.03
CA ILE A 256 24.43 -14.72 5.52
C ILE A 256 24.44 -14.47 7.03
N TYR A 257 23.60 -13.53 7.48
CA TYR A 257 23.43 -13.24 8.91
C TYR A 257 22.78 -14.40 9.68
N ALA A 258 21.91 -15.15 9.02
CA ALA A 258 21.28 -16.37 9.54
C ALA A 258 20.71 -17.20 8.39
N ASN A 259 20.44 -18.49 8.64
CA ASN A 259 19.78 -19.37 7.68
C ASN A 259 18.43 -18.79 7.23
N VAL A 260 18.27 -18.68 5.90
CA VAL A 260 17.03 -18.25 5.26
C VAL A 260 16.10 -19.44 5.13
N THR A 261 14.86 -19.27 5.56
CA THR A 261 13.76 -20.21 5.32
C THR A 261 12.71 -19.57 4.43
N ASP A 262 11.70 -20.34 4.05
CA ASP A 262 10.50 -19.84 3.36
C ASP A 262 9.62 -18.90 4.20
N SER A 263 10.01 -18.63 5.45
CA SER A 263 9.20 -17.95 6.46
C SER A 263 9.97 -17.02 7.38
N ARG A 264 11.32 -17.05 7.35
CA ARG A 264 12.17 -16.21 8.20
C ARG A 264 13.49 -15.91 7.51
N LEU A 265 13.90 -14.65 7.57
CA LEU A 265 15.22 -14.20 7.14
C LEU A 265 15.70 -13.03 8.01
N ILE A 266 17.00 -12.77 7.96
CA ILE A 266 17.62 -11.58 8.54
C ILE A 266 18.29 -10.81 7.41
N CYS A 267 18.06 -9.51 7.35
CA CYS A 267 18.73 -8.61 6.43
C CYS A 267 19.24 -7.37 7.15
N LYS A 268 20.26 -6.72 6.59
CA LYS A 268 20.82 -5.48 7.12
C LYS A 268 20.32 -4.30 6.31
N PHE A 269 19.79 -3.28 6.98
CA PHE A 269 19.41 -2.02 6.35
C PHE A 269 20.67 -1.21 6.02
N GLU A 270 21.16 -1.32 4.78
CA GLU A 270 22.44 -0.74 4.34
C GLU A 270 22.31 0.70 3.86
N ASP A 271 21.60 1.52 4.63
CA ASP A 271 21.56 2.97 4.43
C ASP A 271 21.98 3.69 5.72
N ASN A 272 22.09 5.01 5.64
CA ASN A 272 22.41 5.92 6.75
C ASN A 272 21.28 6.93 7.00
N GLU A 273 20.17 6.85 6.27
CA GLU A 273 19.04 7.76 6.39
C GLU A 273 18.19 7.48 7.65
N VAL A 274 17.82 8.57 8.31
CA VAL A 274 16.89 8.60 9.44
C VAL A 274 15.49 8.93 8.93
N GLY A 275 14.51 8.07 9.22
CA GLY A 275 13.15 8.30 8.73
C GLY A 275 12.17 7.19 9.03
N LEU A 276 11.02 7.28 8.36
CA LEU A 276 9.92 6.33 8.42
C LEU A 276 9.87 5.55 7.11
N PHE A 277 9.90 4.22 7.19
CA PHE A 277 10.05 3.34 6.03
C PHE A 277 9.02 2.22 6.02
N ASN A 278 8.61 1.83 4.82
CA ASN A 278 7.81 0.64 4.57
C ASN A 278 8.69 -0.49 4.05
N ILE A 279 8.64 -1.63 4.72
CA ILE A 279 9.39 -2.82 4.33
C ILE A 279 8.55 -3.65 3.36
N SER A 280 9.17 -4.08 2.27
CA SER A 280 8.58 -5.01 1.31
C SER A 280 9.67 -5.87 0.66
N MET A 281 9.30 -6.96 0.01
CA MET A 281 10.23 -7.77 -0.79
C MET A 281 9.63 -8.11 -2.13
N ILE A 282 10.47 -8.39 -3.13
CA ILE A 282 10.07 -8.88 -4.45
C ILE A 282 10.57 -10.30 -4.63
N VAL A 283 9.65 -11.23 -4.85
CA VAL A 283 9.94 -12.62 -5.19
C VAL A 283 9.66 -12.83 -6.68
N THR A 284 10.59 -13.46 -7.40
CA THR A 284 10.50 -13.66 -8.86
C THR A 284 9.46 -14.70 -9.28
N ASN A 285 9.34 -14.91 -10.59
CA ASN A 285 8.43 -15.84 -11.25
C ASN A 285 6.97 -15.42 -11.08
N GLN A 286 6.10 -16.36 -10.70
CA GLN A 286 4.67 -16.12 -10.49
C GLN A 286 4.35 -15.32 -9.23
N TYR A 287 5.35 -14.92 -8.46
CA TYR A 287 5.16 -14.09 -7.28
C TYR A 287 5.39 -12.62 -7.65
N GLY A 288 5.61 -11.78 -6.66
CA GLY A 288 5.90 -10.38 -6.87
C GLY A 288 6.19 -9.71 -5.55
N ARG A 289 5.69 -8.49 -5.37
CA ARG A 289 5.81 -7.74 -4.13
C ARG A 289 5.04 -8.42 -3.01
N SER A 290 5.62 -8.40 -1.82
CA SER A 290 4.98 -8.95 -0.62
C SER A 290 3.86 -8.05 -0.12
N LEU A 291 2.79 -8.67 0.40
CA LEU A 291 1.79 -8.01 1.22
C LEU A 291 2.26 -7.96 2.68
N THR A 292 2.37 -6.75 3.21
CA THR A 292 2.70 -6.53 4.63
C THR A 292 1.41 -6.52 5.45
N SER A 293 1.37 -7.31 6.52
CA SER A 293 0.18 -7.42 7.37
C SER A 293 -0.21 -6.07 7.98
N SER A 294 -1.51 -5.79 8.03
CA SER A 294 -2.05 -4.50 8.50
C SER A 294 -1.69 -4.16 9.95
N ASN A 295 -1.39 -5.16 10.78
CA ASN A 295 -0.98 -4.99 12.17
C ASN A 295 0.47 -4.53 12.37
N LEU A 296 1.27 -4.48 11.30
CA LEU A 296 2.65 -4.00 11.37
C LEU A 296 2.76 -2.51 11.08
N TYR A 297 1.75 -1.92 10.45
CA TYR A 297 1.74 -0.49 10.18
C TYR A 297 1.54 0.30 11.47
N ARG A 298 2.50 1.17 11.75
CA ARG A 298 2.37 2.26 12.72
C ARG A 298 1.96 3.53 12.00
N VAL A 299 1.31 4.41 12.75
CA VAL A 299 0.83 5.70 12.26
C VAL A 299 1.72 6.77 12.90
N SER A 300 2.42 7.55 12.07
CA SER A 300 3.10 8.74 12.57
C SER A 300 2.10 9.85 12.80
N ALA A 301 2.48 10.88 13.55
CA ALA A 301 1.50 11.91 13.93
C ALA A 301 1.16 12.91 12.82
N ASP A 302 1.79 12.81 11.64
CA ASP A 302 1.36 13.40 10.36
C ASP A 302 0.49 12.43 9.52
N GLU A 303 -0.02 11.36 10.13
CA GLU A 303 -0.89 10.33 9.54
C GLU A 303 -0.24 9.50 8.42
N ASN A 304 1.10 9.50 8.35
CA ASN A 304 1.82 8.60 7.45
C ASN A 304 1.93 7.18 8.03
N LEU A 305 1.80 6.19 7.15
CA LEU A 305 1.93 4.77 7.50
C LEU A 305 3.36 4.29 7.26
N TYR A 306 3.93 3.66 8.28
CA TYR A 306 5.27 3.10 8.23
C TYR A 306 5.32 1.76 8.99
N THR A 307 6.26 0.89 8.61
CA THR A 307 6.45 -0.41 9.28
C THR A 307 7.78 -0.51 10.01
N PHE A 308 8.71 0.40 9.69
CA PHE A 308 10.03 0.51 10.31
C PHE A 308 10.44 1.97 10.46
N GLN A 309 11.02 2.34 11.61
CA GLN A 309 11.57 3.68 11.82
C GLN A 309 13.06 3.60 12.15
N SER A 310 13.89 4.36 11.43
CA SER A 310 15.28 4.55 11.84
C SER A 310 15.48 5.83 12.65
N TYR A 311 16.55 5.89 13.45
CA TYR A 311 16.86 7.04 14.31
C TYR A 311 18.36 7.31 14.47
N ALA A 312 18.69 8.58 14.74
CA ALA A 312 20.04 9.03 15.06
C ALA A 312 20.41 8.71 16.52
N VAL A 313 21.70 8.61 16.80
CA VAL A 313 22.22 8.35 18.16
C VAL A 313 23.25 9.39 18.56
N ILE A 314 23.20 9.82 19.81
CA ILE A 314 24.21 10.69 20.42
C ILE A 314 25.15 9.81 21.24
N SER A 315 26.46 9.93 21.01
CA SER A 315 27.50 9.18 21.71
C SER A 315 28.18 10.01 22.79
N SER A 316 28.41 11.31 22.56
CA SER A 316 29.02 12.19 23.55
C SER A 316 28.72 13.67 23.29
N VAL A 317 28.90 14.48 24.33
CA VAL A 317 28.78 15.94 24.28
C VAL A 317 30.02 16.54 24.94
N THR A 318 30.67 17.51 24.29
CA THR A 318 31.92 18.11 24.78
C THR A 318 32.01 19.60 24.39
N PRO A 319 32.36 20.51 25.32
CA PRO A 319 32.53 20.27 26.76
C PRO A 319 31.18 19.97 27.43
N ASN A 320 31.18 19.23 28.55
CA ASN A 320 29.98 18.93 29.35
C ASN A 320 29.66 20.00 30.41
N SER A 321 30.35 21.14 30.34
CA SER A 321 30.17 22.32 31.18
C SER A 321 30.53 23.57 30.39
N GLY A 322 29.97 24.72 30.77
CA GLY A 322 30.13 25.97 30.03
C GLY A 322 29.73 27.19 30.84
N SER A 323 29.83 28.36 30.20
CA SER A 323 29.48 29.66 30.81
C SER A 323 27.99 29.80 31.05
N THR A 324 27.60 30.41 32.18
CA THR A 324 26.21 30.79 32.46
C THR A 324 25.70 31.90 31.55
N GLN A 325 26.60 32.67 30.92
CA GLN A 325 26.25 33.70 29.93
C GLN A 325 26.15 33.14 28.51
N GLY A 326 26.18 31.82 28.35
CA GLY A 326 26.14 31.17 27.05
C GLY A 326 27.43 31.36 26.26
N GLY A 327 27.34 31.18 24.95
CA GLY A 327 28.46 31.36 24.03
C GLY A 327 29.46 30.20 23.98
N THR A 328 29.26 29.14 24.76
CA THR A 328 30.16 27.97 24.79
C THR A 328 30.00 27.19 23.49
N LEU A 329 31.11 26.88 22.82
CA LEU A 329 31.10 26.03 21.64
C LEU A 329 30.92 24.58 22.06
N LEU A 330 29.74 24.02 21.79
CA LEU A 330 29.39 22.64 22.08
C LEU A 330 29.60 21.77 20.85
N THR A 331 30.27 20.63 21.03
CA THR A 331 30.37 19.57 20.02
C THR A 331 29.59 18.35 20.51
N ILE A 332 28.60 17.95 19.73
CA ILE A 332 27.79 16.75 19.94
C ILE A 332 28.26 15.71 18.94
N ASN A 333 28.76 14.58 19.42
CA ASN A 333 29.17 13.45 18.59
C ASN A 333 28.07 12.39 18.60
N GLY A 334 27.95 11.68 17.49
CA GLY A 334 26.93 10.66 17.30
C GLY A 334 27.02 10.03 15.93
N ASN A 335 25.92 9.42 15.50
CA ASN A 335 25.78 8.87 14.16
C ASN A 335 24.39 9.17 13.59
N TYR A 336 24.34 9.28 12.26
CA TYR A 336 23.14 9.45 11.44
C TYR A 336 22.37 10.74 11.72
N PHE A 337 23.06 11.79 12.16
CA PHE A 337 22.46 13.11 12.21
C PHE A 337 22.03 13.54 10.80
N SER A 338 20.82 14.06 10.69
CA SER A 338 20.24 14.53 9.44
C SER A 338 19.55 15.86 9.67
N ASN A 339 19.50 16.68 8.63
CA ASN A 339 18.77 17.94 8.61
C ASN A 339 18.00 17.99 7.29
N SER A 340 16.69 17.78 7.35
CA SER A 340 15.81 17.78 6.18
C SER A 340 14.66 18.75 6.37
N ALA A 341 13.98 19.12 5.27
CA ALA A 341 12.79 19.96 5.37
C ALA A 341 11.68 19.30 6.20
N SER A 342 11.52 17.97 6.09
CA SER A 342 10.52 17.19 6.83
C SER A 342 10.90 16.99 8.30
N TYR A 343 12.20 16.88 8.59
CA TYR A 343 12.74 16.67 9.94
C TYR A 343 13.91 17.64 10.18
N PRO A 344 13.62 18.90 10.57
CA PRO A 344 14.65 19.90 10.79
C PRO A 344 15.47 19.56 12.04
N LEU A 345 16.78 19.75 11.94
CA LEU A 345 17.68 19.56 13.06
C LEU A 345 17.51 20.70 14.07
N VAL A 346 17.11 20.35 15.29
CA VAL A 346 16.96 21.30 16.40
C VAL A 346 17.78 20.80 17.59
N VAL A 347 18.61 21.68 18.14
CA VAL A 347 19.37 21.41 19.37
C VAL A 347 18.92 22.39 20.43
N GLN A 348 18.59 21.89 21.62
CA GLN A 348 18.20 22.72 22.76
C GLN A 348 19.04 22.34 23.98
N ILE A 349 19.38 23.34 24.79
CA ILE A 349 20.11 23.18 26.05
C ILE A 349 19.33 23.92 27.12
N GLY A 350 18.83 23.18 28.12
CA GLY A 350 17.98 23.78 29.14
C GLY A 350 16.63 24.30 28.62
N GLY A 351 16.12 23.73 27.52
CA GLY A 351 14.90 24.19 26.84
C GLY A 351 15.13 25.33 25.83
N GLU A 352 16.30 25.96 25.84
CA GLU A 352 16.63 27.09 24.97
C GLU A 352 17.38 26.65 23.70
N PRO A 353 17.10 27.23 22.52
CA PRO A 353 17.77 26.87 21.27
C PRO A 353 19.29 27.07 21.31
N CYS A 354 20.05 26.04 20.94
CA CYS A 354 21.48 26.12 20.68
C CYS A 354 21.70 26.53 19.22
N THR A 355 22.44 27.62 18.99
CA THR A 355 22.64 28.12 17.62
C THR A 355 23.56 27.17 16.87
N ILE A 356 23.03 26.41 15.91
CA ILE A 356 23.80 25.44 15.13
C ILE A 356 24.76 26.19 14.19
N LEU A 357 26.05 25.88 14.31
CA LEU A 357 27.11 26.45 13.49
C LEU A 357 27.48 25.54 12.32
N SER A 358 27.53 24.23 12.57
CA SER A 358 27.75 23.21 11.55
C SER A 358 27.16 21.88 11.97
N SER A 359 26.81 21.05 11.00
CA SER A 359 26.33 19.70 11.22
C SER A 359 26.81 18.77 10.11
N THR A 360 27.32 17.62 10.50
CA THR A 360 27.61 16.46 9.63
C THR A 360 26.77 15.27 10.11
N THR A 361 26.90 14.11 9.47
CA THR A 361 26.21 12.89 9.90
C THR A 361 26.68 12.35 11.25
N THR A 362 27.84 12.78 11.74
CA THR A 362 28.44 12.28 12.99
C THR A 362 28.73 13.37 14.03
N THR A 363 28.69 14.64 13.63
CA THR A 363 29.02 15.76 14.52
C THR A 363 28.05 16.92 14.33
N ILE A 364 27.64 17.53 15.44
CA ILE A 364 26.92 18.80 15.44
C ILE A 364 27.72 19.78 16.30
N GLN A 365 27.99 20.97 15.76
CA GLN A 365 28.56 22.07 16.52
C GLN A 365 27.51 23.15 16.70
N CYS A 366 27.29 23.55 17.95
CA CYS A 366 26.35 24.62 18.26
C CYS A 366 26.86 25.51 19.39
N GLN A 367 26.40 26.75 19.44
CA GLN A 367 26.74 27.70 20.48
C GLN A 367 25.64 27.75 21.53
N THR A 368 26.00 27.51 22.80
CA THR A 368 25.02 27.42 23.89
C THR A 368 24.33 28.78 24.14
N PRO A 369 23.03 28.78 24.47
CA PRO A 369 22.34 29.99 24.92
C PRO A 369 22.78 30.40 26.33
N ILE A 370 22.31 31.56 26.79
CA ILE A 370 22.41 31.96 28.21
C ILE A 370 21.72 30.89 29.07
N ALA A 371 22.31 30.56 30.21
CA ALA A 371 21.74 29.55 31.10
C ALA A 371 20.36 30.00 31.62
N PRO A 372 19.34 29.12 31.64
CA PRO A 372 18.03 29.45 32.17
C PRO A 372 18.12 29.87 33.63
N LEU A 373 17.29 30.84 34.04
CA LEU A 373 17.21 31.30 35.44
C LEU A 373 16.70 30.22 36.40
N ALA A 374 15.95 29.24 35.89
CA ALA A 374 15.44 28.09 36.63
C ALA A 374 16.01 26.79 36.05
N SER A 375 16.69 26.00 36.87
CA SER A 375 17.08 24.63 36.48
C SER A 375 15.84 23.73 36.46
N GLN A 376 15.56 23.11 35.31
CA GLN A 376 14.60 22.02 35.30
C GLN A 376 15.26 20.75 35.86
N ASN A 377 14.55 20.05 36.76
CA ASN A 377 15.03 18.80 37.38
C ASN A 377 14.85 17.58 36.47
N GLN A 378 14.21 17.75 35.30
CA GLN A 378 13.93 16.68 34.36
C GLN A 378 13.99 17.23 32.94
N TYR A 379 14.78 16.58 32.10
CA TYR A 379 14.89 16.92 30.68
C TYR A 379 14.26 15.82 29.86
N GLN A 380 13.74 16.17 28.69
CA GLN A 380 13.41 15.20 27.65
C GLN A 380 14.66 14.35 27.41
N GLY A 381 14.57 13.05 27.70
CA GLY A 381 15.71 12.16 27.47
C GLY A 381 15.65 11.54 26.08
N GLY A 382 16.11 10.29 25.96
CA GLY A 382 16.14 9.58 24.69
C GLY A 382 14.75 9.31 24.10
N ARG A 383 14.76 8.65 22.93
CA ARG A 383 13.55 8.16 22.27
C ARG A 383 12.79 7.20 23.21
N GLY A 384 11.46 7.32 23.22
CA GLY A 384 10.59 6.47 24.02
C GLY A 384 10.41 6.90 25.48
N LEU A 385 10.03 5.95 26.33
CA LEU A 385 9.82 6.14 27.77
C LEU A 385 10.96 5.49 28.57
N GLN A 386 11.44 6.19 29.60
CA GLN A 386 12.35 5.63 30.60
C GLN A 386 11.67 4.54 31.40
N ILE A 387 12.41 3.48 31.69
CA ILE A 387 11.95 2.36 32.50
C ILE A 387 12.71 2.36 33.83
N PHE A 388 11.96 2.50 34.93
CA PHE A 388 12.44 2.24 36.28
C PHE A 388 11.75 1.01 36.84
N ARG A 389 12.44 0.22 37.67
CA ARG A 389 11.87 -0.99 38.27
C ARG A 389 12.47 -1.31 39.63
N THR A 390 11.67 -1.91 40.51
CA THR A 390 12.10 -2.41 41.82
C THR A 390 11.45 -3.76 42.13
N SER A 391 12.12 -4.55 42.96
CA SER A 391 11.48 -5.69 43.61
C SER A 391 10.44 -5.20 44.62
N GLY A 392 9.33 -5.92 44.73
CA GLY A 392 8.22 -5.58 45.62
C GLY A 392 7.00 -4.99 44.91
N SER A 393 5.84 -5.16 45.53
CA SER A 393 4.55 -4.78 44.96
C SER A 393 3.84 -3.70 45.77
N ASN A 394 3.23 -2.75 45.08
CA ASN A 394 2.31 -1.78 45.60
C ASN A 394 0.86 -2.22 45.34
N THR A 395 -0.08 -1.71 46.14
CA THR A 395 -1.51 -1.91 45.90
C THR A 395 -2.07 -0.74 45.09
N GLN A 396 -3.28 -0.91 44.53
CA GLN A 396 -3.91 0.14 43.74
C GLN A 396 -4.07 1.47 44.51
N SER A 397 -4.25 1.41 45.83
CA SER A 397 -4.41 2.60 46.67
C SER A 397 -3.11 3.35 46.98
N THR A 398 -1.94 2.70 46.87
CA THR A 398 -0.63 3.31 47.19
C THR A 398 0.17 3.73 45.95
N LEU A 399 -0.27 3.33 44.75
CA LEU A 399 0.42 3.62 43.48
C LEU A 399 0.54 5.11 43.18
N SER A 400 -0.44 5.94 43.57
CA SER A 400 -0.41 7.38 43.30
C SER A 400 0.69 8.13 44.04
N SER A 401 1.12 7.61 45.19
CA SER A 401 2.24 8.13 45.98
C SER A 401 3.58 7.47 45.66
N SER A 402 3.59 6.49 44.75
CA SER A 402 4.77 5.70 44.43
C SER A 402 5.77 6.51 43.63
N THR A 403 7.04 6.48 44.02
CA THR A 403 8.12 7.22 43.37
C THR A 403 9.15 6.25 42.77
N PRO A 404 9.68 6.55 41.57
CA PRO A 404 10.71 5.71 40.96
C PRO A 404 11.98 5.71 41.82
N PRO A 405 12.71 4.59 41.88
CA PRO A 405 14.00 4.53 42.56
C PRO A 405 15.01 5.47 41.90
N THR A 406 15.99 5.93 42.69
CA THR A 406 17.15 6.63 42.14
C THR A 406 17.92 5.69 41.20
N PRO A 407 18.20 6.09 39.95
CA PRO A 407 18.93 5.22 39.02
C PRO A 407 20.36 4.98 39.52
N THR A 408 20.69 3.72 39.81
CA THR A 408 22.03 3.28 40.27
C THR A 408 22.94 2.78 39.14
N GLY A 409 22.46 2.84 37.89
CA GLY A 409 23.16 2.34 36.70
C GLY A 409 22.54 2.86 35.40
N THR A 410 22.78 2.15 34.29
CA THR A 410 22.30 2.54 32.96
C THR A 410 20.77 2.58 32.89
N VAL A 411 20.23 3.69 32.43
CA VAL A 411 18.78 3.90 32.23
C VAL A 411 18.30 3.14 30.99
N SER A 412 17.24 2.36 31.14
CA SER A 412 16.60 1.61 30.04
C SER A 412 15.45 2.41 29.43
N TRP A 413 15.17 2.17 28.15
CA TRP A 413 14.15 2.87 27.37
C TRP A 413 13.24 1.89 26.61
N THR A 414 12.00 2.28 26.34
CA THR A 414 11.08 1.56 25.44
C THR A 414 10.42 2.52 24.46
N ASP A 415 10.51 2.20 23.17
CA ASP A 415 9.91 3.00 22.09
C ASP A 415 8.44 2.67 21.85
N ASP A 416 7.97 1.51 22.33
CA ASP A 416 6.61 1.02 22.12
C ASP A 416 5.63 1.44 23.21
N ALA A 417 6.09 2.23 24.19
CA ALA A 417 5.35 2.55 25.42
C ALA A 417 4.76 1.31 26.12
N LEU A 418 5.45 0.16 25.99
CA LEU A 418 5.08 -1.13 26.53
C LEU A 418 6.28 -1.75 27.26
N PHE A 419 5.99 -2.32 28.42
CA PHE A 419 6.90 -3.16 29.18
C PHE A 419 6.23 -4.51 29.47
N VAL A 420 6.97 -5.58 29.25
CA VAL A 420 6.59 -6.94 29.63
C VAL A 420 7.73 -7.52 30.46
N SER A 421 7.42 -7.86 31.70
CA SER A 421 8.40 -8.43 32.62
C SER A 421 8.87 -9.80 32.16
N ASN A 422 10.15 -10.07 32.36
CA ASN A 422 10.77 -11.37 32.18
C ASN A 422 10.87 -12.16 33.49
N VAL A 423 10.37 -11.60 34.61
CA VAL A 423 10.31 -12.25 35.91
C VAL A 423 8.87 -12.48 36.34
N SER A 424 8.67 -13.44 37.25
CA SER A 424 7.36 -13.77 37.83
C SER A 424 7.23 -13.37 39.31
N SER A 425 8.23 -12.68 39.85
CA SER A 425 8.25 -12.17 41.22
C SER A 425 7.52 -10.82 41.36
N ALA A 426 7.25 -10.42 42.60
CA ALA A 426 6.70 -9.10 42.88
C ALA A 426 7.59 -7.98 42.30
N GLU A 427 6.99 -7.10 41.50
CA GLU A 427 7.69 -6.04 40.79
C GLU A 427 6.81 -4.78 40.69
N THR A 428 7.45 -3.62 40.79
CA THR A 428 6.86 -2.32 40.46
C THR A 428 7.70 -1.67 39.37
N VAL A 429 7.03 -1.14 38.34
CA VAL A 429 7.65 -0.54 37.16
C VAL A 429 7.05 0.83 36.91
N TRP A 430 7.89 1.78 36.54
CA TRP A 430 7.50 3.12 36.12
C TRP A 430 7.96 3.35 34.68
N LEU A 431 7.04 3.80 33.84
CA LEU A 431 7.32 4.33 32.51
C LEU A 431 7.16 5.85 32.58
N ILE A 432 8.26 6.56 32.36
CA ILE A 432 8.33 8.02 32.55
C ILE A 432 8.89 8.66 31.28
N GLY A 433 8.24 9.73 30.84
CA GLY A 433 8.72 10.48 29.69
C GLY A 433 7.78 11.60 29.33
N PHE A 434 7.76 11.96 28.05
CA PHE A 434 6.97 13.05 27.54
C PHE A 434 6.17 12.58 26.34
N VAL A 435 4.91 13.00 26.27
CA VAL A 435 4.10 12.90 25.07
C VAL A 435 4.25 14.22 24.33
N ARG A 436 4.68 14.14 23.07
CA ARG A 436 4.62 15.25 22.12
C ARG A 436 3.85 14.78 20.90
N VAL A 437 2.72 15.43 20.63
CA VAL A 437 1.93 15.13 19.43
C VAL A 437 2.46 15.94 18.26
N LEU A 438 2.39 15.44 17.03
CA LEU A 438 2.76 16.24 15.83
C LEU A 438 1.56 16.99 15.25
N LYS A 439 0.33 16.57 15.60
CA LYS A 439 -0.93 17.20 15.22
C LYS A 439 -1.74 17.53 16.47
N THR A 440 -2.25 18.76 16.53
CA THR A 440 -3.21 19.17 17.55
C THR A 440 -4.50 18.40 17.33
N ALA A 441 -4.86 17.55 18.27
CA ALA A 441 -6.02 16.67 18.17
C ALA A 441 -6.50 16.24 19.56
N THR A 442 -7.64 15.55 19.59
CA THR A 442 -8.19 14.97 20.81
C THR A 442 -7.79 13.50 20.92
N PHE A 443 -7.28 13.11 22.09
CA PHE A 443 -6.79 11.77 22.38
C PHE A 443 -7.51 11.14 23.58
N THR A 444 -7.70 9.84 23.54
CA THR A 444 -8.02 9.01 24.70
C THR A 444 -6.83 8.13 25.02
N PHE A 445 -6.33 8.20 26.24
CA PHE A 445 -5.27 7.32 26.70
C PHE A 445 -5.85 6.05 27.30
N ILE A 446 -5.26 4.92 26.97
CA ILE A 446 -5.67 3.59 27.43
C ILE A 446 -4.49 2.96 28.16
N LEU A 447 -4.74 2.54 29.39
CA LEU A 447 -3.80 1.85 30.25
C LEU A 447 -3.97 0.33 30.07
N ASP A 448 -2.94 -0.30 29.51
CA ASP A 448 -2.87 -1.75 29.33
C ASP A 448 -2.04 -2.35 30.47
N SER A 449 -2.72 -2.93 31.47
CA SER A 449 -2.02 -3.66 32.52
C SER A 449 -2.76 -4.89 32.99
N ASN A 450 -2.01 -5.93 33.34
CA ASN A 450 -2.56 -7.12 33.98
C ASN A 450 -2.55 -7.02 35.53
N GLY A 451 -1.93 -5.98 36.10
CA GLY A 451 -1.78 -5.76 37.55
C GLY A 451 -2.40 -4.45 38.03
N ALA A 452 -2.02 -4.01 39.24
CA ALA A 452 -2.40 -2.68 39.73
C ALA A 452 -1.63 -1.63 38.93
N ALA A 453 -2.30 -0.57 38.47
CA ALA A 453 -1.68 0.42 37.61
C ALA A 453 -2.36 1.79 37.71
N ALA A 454 -1.58 2.84 37.44
CA ALA A 454 -2.04 4.22 37.41
C ALA A 454 -1.28 5.00 36.34
N LEU A 455 -2.01 5.78 35.54
CA LEU A 455 -1.50 6.63 34.48
C LEU A 455 -1.81 8.08 34.79
N PHE A 456 -0.76 8.90 34.74
CA PHE A 456 -0.83 10.33 34.99
C PHE A 456 -0.32 11.10 33.78
N LEU A 457 -0.95 12.24 33.54
CA LEU A 457 -0.57 13.19 32.50
C LEU A 457 -0.63 14.60 33.06
N SER A 458 0.39 15.39 32.76
CA SER A 458 0.45 16.82 33.07
C SER A 458 -0.16 17.67 31.96
N THR A 459 -0.45 18.94 32.24
CA THR A 459 -0.87 19.92 31.21
C THR A 459 0.30 20.51 30.43
N ASP A 460 1.53 20.28 30.88
CA ASP A 460 2.79 20.74 30.32
C ASP A 460 3.91 19.73 30.63
N ASP A 461 5.17 20.14 30.47
CA ASP A 461 6.35 19.31 30.73
C ASP A 461 6.71 19.19 32.23
N SER A 462 5.94 19.81 33.13
CA SER A 462 6.20 19.75 34.55
C SER A 462 5.61 18.50 35.21
N PRO A 463 6.35 17.78 36.07
CA PRO A 463 5.80 16.67 36.85
C PRO A 463 4.90 17.11 38.02
N THR A 464 4.82 18.42 38.30
CA THR A 464 4.16 18.97 39.51
C THR A 464 2.65 19.05 39.41
N ASN A 465 2.11 19.20 38.20
CA ASN A 465 0.68 19.34 37.91
C ASN A 465 0.08 18.08 37.28
N LYS A 466 0.77 16.93 37.36
CA LYS A 466 0.27 15.66 36.82
C LYS A 466 -1.06 15.28 37.47
N VAL A 467 -2.01 14.84 36.66
CA VAL A 467 -3.33 14.40 37.10
C VAL A 467 -3.52 12.93 36.75
N LEU A 468 -4.18 12.16 37.62
CA LEU A 468 -4.55 10.78 37.32
C LEU A 468 -5.59 10.77 36.19
N ILE A 469 -5.26 10.12 35.07
CA ILE A 469 -6.14 10.04 33.91
C ILE A 469 -6.67 8.63 33.64
N ALA A 470 -5.99 7.57 34.11
CA ALA A 470 -6.48 6.19 34.03
C ALA A 470 -5.89 5.33 35.16
N SER A 471 -6.55 4.24 35.50
CA SER A 471 -6.13 3.27 36.51
C SER A 471 -6.54 1.84 36.11
N ALA A 472 -6.08 0.82 36.84
CA ALA A 472 -6.51 -0.56 36.58
C ALA A 472 -8.04 -0.77 36.73
N THR A 473 -8.75 0.11 37.44
CA THR A 473 -10.21 0.07 37.60
C THR A 473 -10.96 0.90 36.55
N SER A 474 -10.31 1.95 36.01
CA SER A 474 -10.82 2.78 34.92
C SER A 474 -9.69 2.98 33.91
N ASN A 475 -9.54 2.01 33.01
CA ASN A 475 -8.36 1.88 32.17
C ASN A 475 -8.32 2.85 30.98
N GLN A 476 -9.29 3.76 30.86
CA GLN A 476 -9.32 4.77 29.80
C GLN A 476 -9.52 6.16 30.41
N SER A 477 -8.86 7.15 29.81
CA SER A 477 -9.09 8.56 30.14
C SER A 477 -10.37 9.08 29.48
N THR A 478 -10.90 10.18 30.02
CA THR A 478 -11.76 11.06 29.22
C THR A 478 -10.96 11.60 28.02
N PRO A 479 -11.62 12.08 26.95
CA PRO A 479 -10.91 12.72 25.84
C PRO A 479 -10.10 13.95 26.32
N ILE A 480 -8.85 14.05 25.89
CA ILE A 480 -7.91 15.14 26.24
C ILE A 480 -7.39 15.75 24.94
N SER A 481 -7.54 17.06 24.78
CA SER A 481 -6.99 17.79 23.65
C SER A 481 -5.53 18.15 23.90
N LEU A 482 -4.65 17.75 22.98
CA LEU A 482 -3.21 18.01 23.05
C LEU A 482 -2.78 18.89 21.87
N ASN A 483 -1.83 19.79 22.12
CA ASN A 483 -1.25 20.73 21.15
C ASN A 483 0.12 20.21 20.67
N ASN A 484 0.40 20.31 19.37
CA ASN A 484 1.66 19.85 18.78
C ASN A 484 2.91 20.64 19.18
N ASN A 485 2.73 21.84 19.74
CA ASN A 485 3.82 22.68 20.23
C ASN A 485 4.09 22.52 21.73
N THR A 486 3.38 21.62 22.42
CA THR A 486 3.51 21.40 23.86
C THR A 486 3.99 19.98 24.14
N ASN A 487 4.92 19.85 25.08
CA ASN A 487 5.30 18.57 25.66
C ASN A 487 4.45 18.33 26.90
N TYR A 488 3.98 17.10 27.09
CA TYR A 488 3.15 16.70 28.22
C TYR A 488 3.87 15.63 29.03
N TYR A 489 4.15 15.90 30.29
CA TYR A 489 4.80 14.93 31.17
C TYR A 489 3.88 13.71 31.39
N LEU A 490 4.40 12.52 31.09
CA LEU A 490 3.70 11.24 31.21
C LEU A 490 4.35 10.41 32.31
N PHE A 491 3.53 9.92 33.23
CA PHE A 491 3.98 9.05 34.30
C PHE A 491 3.02 7.88 34.43
N CYS A 492 3.49 6.69 34.07
CA CYS A 492 2.75 5.45 34.23
C CYS A 492 3.46 4.58 35.26
N VAL A 493 2.70 4.03 36.21
CA VAL A 493 3.24 3.09 37.19
C VAL A 493 2.36 1.85 37.24
N GLY A 494 2.99 0.68 37.24
CA GLY A 494 2.35 -0.61 37.33
C GLY A 494 3.02 -1.48 38.35
N SER A 495 2.25 -2.32 39.03
CA SER A 495 2.75 -3.20 40.06
C SER A 495 1.99 -4.51 40.12
N ARG A 496 2.71 -5.59 40.41
CA ARG A 496 2.14 -6.93 40.53
C ARG A 496 2.85 -7.70 41.64
N SER A 497 2.10 -8.47 42.43
CA SER A 497 2.64 -9.28 43.55
C SER A 497 3.14 -10.67 43.14
N SER A 498 2.64 -11.23 42.03
CA SER A 498 3.08 -12.52 41.48
C SER A 498 2.72 -12.66 40.00
N GLY A 499 3.54 -13.39 39.22
CA GLY A 499 3.41 -13.51 37.76
C GLY A 499 4.09 -12.35 37.01
N TYR A 500 4.12 -12.43 35.68
CA TYR A 500 4.75 -11.38 34.87
C TYR A 500 3.87 -10.12 34.82
N LEU A 501 4.50 -8.95 34.97
CA LEU A 501 3.84 -7.66 34.79
C LEU A 501 3.80 -7.30 33.31
N ARG A 502 2.62 -6.94 32.80
CA ARG A 502 2.46 -6.19 31.54
C ARG A 502 1.99 -4.78 31.91
N LEU A 503 2.67 -3.77 31.39
CA LEU A 503 2.34 -2.37 31.59
C LEU A 503 2.57 -1.62 30.28
N GLY A 504 1.52 -1.03 29.72
CA GLY A 504 1.61 -0.26 28.49
C GLY A 504 0.66 0.93 28.50
N VAL A 505 1.00 1.92 27.70
CA VAL A 505 0.17 3.10 27.45
C VAL A 505 -0.12 3.18 25.96
N GLN A 506 -1.39 3.24 25.61
CA GLN A 506 -1.84 3.46 24.24
C GLN A 506 -2.54 4.81 24.16
N ALA A 507 -2.46 5.47 23.01
CA ALA A 507 -3.16 6.71 22.74
C ALA A 507 -4.01 6.54 21.49
N ARG A 508 -5.33 6.75 21.63
CA ARG A 508 -6.28 6.75 20.52
C ARG A 508 -6.57 8.19 20.11
N MET A 509 -6.22 8.55 18.89
CA MET A 509 -6.61 9.82 18.26
C MET A 509 -8.05 9.70 17.71
N HIS A 510 -8.89 10.71 17.94
CA HIS A 510 -10.30 10.68 17.50
C HIS A 510 -10.51 11.19 16.08
N GLU A 511 -9.53 11.90 15.50
CA GLU A 511 -9.65 12.54 14.20
C GLU A 511 -8.53 12.08 13.25
N THR A 512 -8.86 11.19 12.31
CA THR A 512 -7.94 10.71 11.27
C THR A 512 -8.66 10.50 9.95
N GLN A 513 -7.93 10.67 8.84
CA GLN A 513 -8.40 10.34 7.49
C GLN A 513 -8.13 8.88 7.11
N LEU A 514 -7.39 8.14 7.95
CA LEU A 514 -7.09 6.73 7.72
C LEU A 514 -8.32 5.86 7.95
N THR A 515 -8.31 4.63 7.41
CA THR A 515 -9.40 3.65 7.59
C THR A 515 -8.86 2.30 8.07
N ALA A 516 -9.74 1.44 8.59
CA ALA A 516 -9.38 0.09 9.03
C ALA A 516 -8.82 -0.80 7.90
N THR A 517 -8.99 -0.40 6.64
CA THR A 517 -8.38 -1.10 5.49
C THR A 517 -6.87 -0.88 5.41
N THR A 518 -6.36 0.24 5.94
CA THR A 518 -4.95 0.62 5.81
C THR A 518 -4.10 0.16 7.00
N SER A 519 -4.65 0.11 8.21
CA SER A 519 -3.97 -0.40 9.41
C SER A 519 -4.98 -0.95 10.41
N SER A 520 -4.59 -1.98 11.17
CA SER A 520 -5.42 -2.51 12.25
C SER A 520 -5.52 -1.58 13.46
N LEU A 521 -4.75 -0.48 13.48
CA LEU A 521 -4.81 0.55 14.52
C LEU A 521 -5.97 1.53 14.32
N VAL A 522 -6.64 1.49 13.16
CA VAL A 522 -7.69 2.43 12.81
C VAL A 522 -9.05 1.76 12.94
N LEU A 523 -9.98 2.46 13.59
CA LEU A 523 -11.37 2.03 13.76
C LEU A 523 -12.26 2.90 12.87
N ASN A 524 -12.98 2.27 11.95
CA ASN A 524 -13.95 2.98 11.13
C ASN A 524 -15.14 3.42 11.99
N GLU A 525 -15.59 4.65 11.79
CA GLU A 525 -16.89 5.08 12.28
C GLU A 525 -18.00 4.33 11.52
N ILE A 526 -18.93 3.72 12.25
CA ILE A 526 -20.10 3.07 11.67
C ILE A 526 -21.32 3.95 11.97
N GLN A 527 -21.79 4.69 10.98
CA GLN A 527 -23.06 5.42 11.08
C GLN A 527 -24.20 4.57 10.54
N ARG A 528 -25.23 4.38 11.37
CA ARG A 528 -26.48 3.76 10.97
C ARG A 528 -27.43 4.85 10.48
N ILE A 529 -27.71 4.86 9.17
CA ILE A 529 -28.68 5.77 8.56
C ILE A 529 -29.99 4.99 8.38
N ASP A 530 -30.97 5.25 9.24
CA ASP A 530 -32.32 4.68 9.09
C ASP A 530 -33.16 5.64 8.23
N VAL A 531 -33.55 5.19 7.03
CA VAL A 531 -34.46 5.93 6.14
C VAL A 531 -35.86 5.35 6.26
N ASN A 532 -36.79 6.11 6.83
CA ASN A 532 -38.19 5.71 6.94
C ASN A 532 -39.01 6.41 5.86
N ALA A 533 -39.78 5.64 5.10
CA ALA A 533 -40.76 6.15 4.14
C ALA A 533 -42.17 5.80 4.63
N THR A 534 -43.05 6.81 4.72
CA THR A 534 -44.49 6.62 4.95
C THR A 534 -45.21 6.58 3.61
N VAL A 535 -45.64 5.39 3.19
CA VAL A 535 -46.53 5.23 2.04
C VAL A 535 -47.96 5.51 2.49
N THR A 536 -48.59 6.56 1.97
CA THR A 536 -50.02 6.81 2.15
C THR A 536 -50.78 6.32 0.92
N SER A 537 -51.70 5.39 1.09
CA SER A 537 -52.60 4.94 0.03
C SER A 537 -53.80 5.87 -0.03
N ASP A 538 -53.93 6.67 -1.09
CA ASP A 538 -55.14 7.44 -1.35
C ASP A 538 -56.23 6.50 -1.93
N GLN A 539 -57.37 6.36 -1.27
CA GLN A 539 -58.51 5.58 -1.75
C GLN A 539 -59.59 6.50 -2.30
N GLN A 540 -59.69 6.60 -3.63
CA GLN A 540 -60.80 7.30 -4.28
C GLN A 540 -61.95 6.33 -4.57
N GLN A 541 -63.10 6.56 -3.95
CA GLN A 541 -64.32 5.78 -4.16
C GLN A 541 -65.19 6.45 -5.24
N LEU A 542 -65.21 5.87 -6.44
CA LEU A 542 -66.12 6.29 -7.52
C LEU A 542 -67.51 5.68 -7.30
N THR A 543 -68.50 6.52 -6.98
CA THR A 543 -69.90 6.12 -6.84
C THR A 543 -70.67 6.48 -8.10
N TYR A 544 -71.12 5.46 -8.84
CA TYR A 544 -71.96 5.65 -10.02
C TYR A 544 -73.44 5.73 -9.61
N THR A 545 -74.13 6.81 -9.97
CA THR A 545 -75.54 7.03 -9.60
C THR A 545 -76.54 6.45 -10.61
N THR A 546 -76.11 5.94 -11.76
CA THR A 546 -76.99 5.28 -12.73
C THR A 546 -76.28 4.14 -13.46
N ASN A 547 -77.02 3.05 -13.75
CA ASN A 547 -76.55 1.94 -14.60
C ASN A 547 -76.47 2.41 -16.06
N PRO A 548 -75.29 2.54 -16.67
CA PRO A 548 -75.20 2.95 -18.06
C PRO A 548 -75.39 1.72 -18.96
N SER A 549 -76.43 1.73 -19.77
CA SER A 549 -76.76 0.67 -20.73
C SER A 549 -76.02 0.79 -22.07
N ASN A 550 -75.13 1.77 -22.24
CA ASN A 550 -74.22 1.88 -23.38
C ASN A 550 -72.88 2.46 -22.92
N GLY A 551 -71.78 1.78 -23.25
CA GLY A 551 -70.43 2.22 -22.94
C GLY A 551 -69.97 3.31 -23.91
N THR A 552 -69.73 4.51 -23.41
CA THR A 552 -68.94 5.54 -24.10
C THR A 552 -67.53 5.55 -23.54
N SER A 553 -66.51 5.60 -24.41
CA SER A 553 -65.13 5.84 -23.99
C SER A 553 -65.03 7.23 -23.38
N GLU A 554 -64.91 7.30 -22.06
CA GLU A 554 -64.65 8.54 -21.33
C GLU A 554 -63.16 8.59 -20.99
N VAL A 555 -62.47 9.65 -21.44
CA VAL A 555 -61.06 9.89 -21.14
C VAL A 555 -60.98 10.68 -19.84
N GLN A 556 -60.50 10.03 -18.77
CA GLN A 556 -60.27 10.70 -17.50
C GLN A 556 -58.86 11.30 -17.50
N SER A 557 -58.76 12.61 -17.35
CA SER A 557 -57.47 13.32 -17.26
C SER A 557 -57.04 13.38 -15.80
N LEU A 558 -55.94 12.70 -15.46
CA LEU A 558 -55.29 12.79 -14.15
C LEU A 558 -54.13 13.79 -14.26
N GLN A 559 -54.13 14.84 -13.44
CA GLN A 559 -52.96 15.71 -13.32
C GLN A 559 -52.00 15.09 -12.29
N VAL A 560 -50.76 14.83 -12.69
CA VAL A 560 -49.76 14.16 -11.86
C VAL A 560 -48.55 15.07 -11.70
N ASP A 561 -48.34 15.62 -10.50
CA ASP A 561 -47.20 16.47 -10.15
C ASP A 561 -45.97 15.63 -9.69
N SER A 562 -45.56 14.66 -10.51
CA SER A 562 -44.41 13.79 -10.24
C SER A 562 -43.67 13.47 -11.53
N SER A 563 -42.33 13.42 -11.49
CA SER A 563 -41.48 13.07 -12.65
C SER A 563 -41.64 11.63 -13.13
N THR A 564 -42.25 10.78 -12.30
CA THR A 564 -42.51 9.36 -12.60
C THR A 564 -43.78 8.91 -11.89
N PHE A 565 -44.67 8.22 -12.59
CA PHE A 565 -45.83 7.59 -11.96
C PHE A 565 -46.07 6.19 -12.52
N GLN A 566 -46.61 5.31 -11.67
CA GLN A 566 -46.93 3.92 -12.00
C GLN A 566 -48.43 3.72 -11.98
N ILE A 567 -48.99 3.20 -13.06
CA ILE A 567 -50.34 2.63 -13.07
C ILE A 567 -50.21 1.12 -13.15
N GLY A 568 -50.91 0.44 -12.24
CA GLY A 568 -50.99 -1.01 -12.20
C GLY A 568 -52.43 -1.50 -12.24
N PHE A 569 -52.67 -2.58 -12.98
CA PHE A 569 -53.95 -3.30 -12.94
C PHE A 569 -53.67 -4.81 -12.79
N ARG A 570 -54.19 -5.42 -11.73
CA ARG A 570 -54.04 -6.85 -11.41
C ARG A 570 -52.59 -7.38 -11.50
N GLY A 571 -51.65 -6.66 -10.89
CA GLY A 571 -50.28 -7.14 -10.71
C GLY A 571 -49.35 -6.97 -11.91
N VAL A 572 -49.79 -6.31 -12.98
CA VAL A 572 -48.92 -5.82 -14.07
C VAL A 572 -48.75 -4.32 -13.90
N TYR A 573 -47.49 -3.86 -13.85
CA TYR A 573 -47.13 -2.45 -13.69
C TYR A 573 -46.49 -1.94 -14.97
N THR A 574 -46.93 -0.76 -15.43
CA THR A 574 -46.25 -0.03 -16.50
C THR A 574 -45.66 1.25 -15.92
N CYS A 575 -44.34 1.42 -16.06
CA CYS A 575 -43.67 2.69 -15.78
C CYS A 575 -43.78 3.56 -17.04
N ILE A 576 -44.24 4.79 -16.86
CA ILE A 576 -44.22 5.80 -17.92
C ILE A 576 -43.31 6.91 -17.43
N ASP A 577 -42.16 7.05 -18.08
CA ASP A 577 -41.27 8.20 -17.89
C ASP A 577 -41.78 9.33 -18.80
N LEU A 578 -42.29 10.38 -18.18
CA LEU A 578 -42.66 11.61 -18.90
C LEU A 578 -41.41 12.49 -19.01
N PHE A 579 -40.62 12.29 -20.06
CA PHE A 579 -39.59 13.27 -20.42
C PHE A 579 -40.27 14.49 -21.07
N PRO A 580 -39.85 15.73 -20.76
CA PRO A 580 -40.38 16.93 -21.38
C PRO A 580 -40.11 17.01 -22.88
#